data_AF-A0A7J2KES1-F1
#
_entry.id   AF-A0A7J2KES1-F1
#
_cell.length_a   1.000
_cell.length_b   1.000
_cell.length_c   1.000
_cell.angle_alpha   90.00
_cell.angle_beta   90.00
_cell.angle_gamma   90.00
#
_symmetry.space_group_name_H-M   'P 1'
#
loop_
_entity.id
_entity.type
_entity.pdbx_description
1 polymer ?
#
loop_
_entity_poly.entity_id
_entity_poly.type
_entity_poly.pdbx_seq_one_letter_code
_entity_poly.pdbx_strand_id
1 'polypeptide(L)'
;MFNQFNKIWERRILIRRFFWQDRVLYRIGKIAGIDWFDRFDRKFAKDIYAYFSLEEKSEAVERIVNLNSDDRFIRAINEVMRLEPPRYLSIDRFIGRYYFFDSKDRCFRLEDRRDIVREDVRNALKETGKAGYLFLKAIIELWKEGRWDKAYGGATWVDILAKIRELGGKKYPSPRHIVILKSYRIYYKTGSRRYPTHTIPEEMIPTVEEVLKEWEGKI
;
A
#
# COMPACT_ATOMS: atom_id res chain seq x y z
N MET A 1 -1.00 -16.79 11.59
CA MET A 1 -2.04 -16.17 12.45
C MET A 1 -1.81 -14.65 12.42
N PHE A 2 -2.47 -13.92 11.51
CA PHE A 2 -2.22 -12.49 11.24
C PHE A 2 -2.95 -11.60 12.26
N ASN A 3 -2.35 -11.39 13.41
CA ASN A 3 -2.86 -10.49 14.45
C ASN A 3 -2.29 -9.05 14.30
N GLN A 4 -2.10 -8.57 13.05
CA GLN A 4 -1.09 -7.53 12.76
C GLN A 4 -1.60 -6.26 12.06
N PHE A 5 -2.91 -6.07 11.86
CA PHE A 5 -3.45 -4.84 11.25
C PHE A 5 -3.68 -3.71 12.27
N ASN A 6 -2.64 -3.37 13.01
CA ASN A 6 -2.68 -2.26 13.97
C ASN A 6 -2.16 -0.95 13.33
N LYS A 7 -2.27 0.16 14.07
CA LYS A 7 -1.88 1.49 13.57
C LYS A 7 -0.39 1.58 13.18
N ILE A 8 0.48 0.90 13.91
CA ILE A 8 1.93 0.87 13.63
C ILE A 8 2.20 0.16 12.30
N TRP A 9 1.52 -0.96 12.04
CA TRP A 9 1.61 -1.67 10.77
C TRP A 9 1.18 -0.79 9.58
N GLU A 10 0.07 -0.07 9.72
CA GLU A 10 -0.43 0.83 8.67
C GLU A 10 0.56 1.98 8.39
N ARG A 11 1.14 2.57 9.46
CA ARG A 11 2.21 3.57 9.32
C ARG A 11 3.43 3.02 8.60
N ARG A 12 3.83 1.76 8.84
CA ARG A 12 4.95 1.14 8.11
C ARG A 12 4.68 1.05 6.63
N ILE A 13 3.48 0.63 6.24
CA ILE A 13 3.10 0.56 4.81
C ILE A 13 3.15 1.95 4.20
N LEU A 14 2.58 2.93 4.88
CA LEU A 14 2.59 4.33 4.45
C LEU A 14 4.04 4.83 4.25
N ILE A 15 4.92 4.66 5.24
CA ILE A 15 6.32 5.06 5.13
C ILE A 15 7.03 4.32 3.98
N ARG A 16 6.84 3.01 3.85
CA ARG A 16 7.45 2.21 2.78
C ARG A 16 6.97 2.63 1.39
N ARG A 17 5.70 3.00 1.24
CA ARG A 17 5.11 3.35 -0.06
C ARG A 17 5.45 4.76 -0.51
N PHE A 18 5.43 5.72 0.42
CA PHE A 18 5.50 7.14 0.06
C PHE A 18 6.82 7.80 0.46
N PHE A 19 7.53 7.25 1.44
CA PHE A 19 8.60 7.97 2.14
C PHE A 19 9.86 7.11 2.36
N TRP A 20 10.11 6.10 1.52
CA TRP A 20 11.22 5.15 1.72
C TRP A 20 12.62 5.72 1.48
N GLN A 21 12.75 6.92 0.92
CA GLN A 21 14.06 7.53 0.65
C GLN A 21 14.69 8.04 1.94
N ASP A 22 16.00 7.82 2.13
CA ASP A 22 16.67 8.07 3.41
C ASP A 22 16.62 9.54 3.83
N ARG A 23 16.81 10.46 2.87
CA ARG A 23 16.68 11.90 3.12
C ARG A 23 15.26 12.29 3.53
N VAL A 24 14.26 11.65 2.95
CA VAL A 24 12.85 11.87 3.28
C VAL A 24 12.56 11.36 4.69
N LEU A 25 13.02 10.15 5.05
CA LEU A 25 12.92 9.61 6.41
C LEU A 25 13.59 10.53 7.43
N TYR A 26 14.80 11.00 7.13
CA TYR A 26 15.53 11.95 7.97
C TYR A 26 14.70 13.22 8.23
N ARG A 27 14.14 13.83 7.18
CA ARG A 27 13.31 15.03 7.30
C ARG A 27 12.04 14.80 8.11
N ILE A 28 11.35 13.68 7.90
CA ILE A 28 10.17 13.31 8.71
C ILE A 28 10.56 13.25 10.18
N GLY A 29 11.67 12.58 10.50
CA GLY A 29 12.18 12.49 11.87
C GLY A 29 12.48 13.84 12.51
N LYS A 30 13.15 14.73 11.77
CA LYS A 30 13.46 16.10 12.23
C LYS A 30 12.19 16.93 12.46
N ILE A 31 11.25 16.93 11.52
CA ILE A 31 9.99 17.69 11.65
C ILE A 31 9.13 17.12 12.78
N ALA A 32 9.16 15.80 12.99
CA ALA A 32 8.48 15.15 14.09
C ALA A 32 9.18 15.36 15.46
N GLY A 33 10.32 16.05 15.51
CA GLY A 33 11.07 16.28 16.75
C GLY A 33 11.51 14.98 17.42
N ILE A 34 12.08 14.05 16.64
CA ILE A 34 12.67 12.81 17.15
C ILE A 34 14.19 13.01 17.29
N ASP A 35 14.66 13.19 18.51
CA ASP A 35 16.06 13.52 18.84
C ASP A 35 17.11 12.57 18.24
N TRP A 36 16.74 11.30 18.06
CA TRP A 36 17.62 10.30 17.43
C TRP A 36 18.12 10.73 16.05
N PHE A 37 17.35 11.54 15.31
CA PHE A 37 17.75 12.01 13.99
C PHE A 37 18.83 13.09 14.02
N ASP A 38 19.00 13.80 15.14
CA ASP A 38 19.94 14.93 15.27
C ASP A 38 21.40 14.50 15.10
N ARG A 39 21.72 13.25 15.45
CA ARG A 39 23.05 12.67 15.27
C ARG A 39 23.50 12.62 13.79
N PHE A 40 22.55 12.72 12.86
CA PHE A 40 22.81 12.68 11.42
C PHE A 40 22.84 14.06 10.76
N ASP A 41 22.69 15.15 11.50
CA ASP A 41 22.64 16.51 10.93
C ASP A 41 23.89 16.82 10.10
N ARG A 42 25.08 16.50 10.62
CA ARG A 42 26.33 16.68 9.87
C ARG A 42 26.40 15.84 8.59
N LYS A 43 25.83 14.64 8.62
CA LYS A 43 25.82 13.69 7.49
C LYS A 43 24.90 14.19 6.38
N PHE A 44 23.66 14.54 6.70
CA PHE A 44 22.67 14.97 5.71
C PHE A 44 22.81 16.43 5.25
N ALA A 45 23.53 17.28 6.00
CA ALA A 45 23.83 18.66 5.60
C ALA A 45 24.96 18.76 4.56
N LYS A 46 25.97 17.87 4.62
CA LYS A 46 27.15 17.96 3.75
C LYS A 46 26.97 17.33 2.37
N ASP A 47 26.17 16.28 2.29
CA ASP A 47 26.05 15.46 1.08
C ASP A 47 24.59 15.25 0.72
N ILE A 48 24.22 15.59 -0.51
CA ILE A 48 22.88 15.38 -1.06
C ILE A 48 22.54 13.89 -1.26
N TYR A 49 23.56 13.05 -1.38
CA TYR A 49 23.47 11.59 -1.54
C TYR A 49 23.63 10.80 -0.24
N ALA A 50 23.68 11.50 0.90
CA ALA A 50 23.70 10.85 2.21
C ALA A 50 22.59 9.81 2.36
N TYR A 51 22.97 8.61 2.80
CA TYR A 51 22.10 7.46 2.96
C TYR A 51 22.28 6.84 4.35
N PHE A 52 21.25 6.18 4.86
CA PHE A 52 21.31 5.41 6.10
C PHE A 52 21.93 4.03 5.84
N SER A 53 22.68 3.48 6.79
CA SER A 53 22.96 2.03 6.79
C SER A 53 21.65 1.24 6.87
N LEU A 54 21.69 -0.07 6.61
CA LEU A 54 20.49 -0.90 6.69
C LEU A 54 19.87 -0.89 8.10
N GLU A 55 20.72 -0.94 9.12
CA GLU A 55 20.35 -0.87 10.53
C GLU A 55 19.81 0.51 10.88
N GLU A 56 20.50 1.58 10.47
CA GLU A 56 20.05 2.96 10.66
C GLU A 56 18.69 3.20 10.01
N LYS A 57 18.48 2.70 8.80
CA LYS A 57 17.21 2.85 8.08
C LYS A 57 16.08 2.11 8.77
N SER A 58 16.36 0.89 9.22
CA SER A 58 15.40 0.10 9.99
C SER A 58 15.02 0.82 11.28
N GLU A 59 16.00 1.32 12.05
CA GLU A 59 15.75 2.09 13.27
C GLU A 59 15.01 3.41 12.98
N ALA A 60 15.35 4.13 11.90
CA ALA A 60 14.65 5.34 11.49
C ALA A 60 13.15 5.09 11.29
N VAL A 61 12.83 4.02 10.56
CA VAL A 61 11.44 3.60 10.34
C VAL A 61 10.77 3.25 11.66
N GLU A 62 11.42 2.46 12.53
CA GLU A 62 10.88 2.12 13.86
C GLU A 62 10.52 3.37 14.66
N ARG A 63 11.44 4.33 14.75
CA ARG A 63 11.24 5.55 15.54
C ARG A 63 10.07 6.37 15.00
N ILE A 64 9.97 6.50 13.67
CA ILE A 64 8.89 7.26 13.02
C ILE A 64 7.53 6.59 13.25
N VAL A 65 7.42 5.28 13.02
CA VAL A 65 6.12 4.58 13.10
C VAL A 65 5.61 4.42 14.54
N ASN A 66 6.50 4.45 15.52
CA ASN A 66 6.16 4.37 16.95
C ASN A 66 5.94 5.75 17.62
N LEU A 67 5.80 6.84 16.86
CA LEU A 67 5.43 8.14 17.41
C LEU A 67 4.12 8.07 18.21
N ASN A 68 4.14 8.48 19.47
CA ASN A 68 2.97 8.41 20.35
C ASN A 68 1.82 9.37 19.97
N SER A 69 2.06 10.32 19.05
CA SER A 69 1.05 11.29 18.60
C SER A 69 0.77 11.13 17.11
N ASP A 70 -0.48 10.82 16.77
CA ASP A 70 -0.96 10.73 15.39
C ASP A 70 -0.89 12.08 14.68
N ASP A 71 -1.28 13.16 15.36
CA ASP A 71 -1.21 14.50 14.77
C ASP A 71 0.23 14.89 14.45
N ARG A 72 1.19 14.53 15.32
CA ARG A 72 2.60 14.79 15.07
C ARG A 72 3.11 14.02 13.86
N PHE A 73 2.74 12.74 13.76
CA PHE A 73 3.08 11.90 12.61
C PHE A 73 2.51 12.47 11.31
N ILE A 74 1.21 12.78 11.29
CA ILE A 74 0.52 13.34 10.11
C ILE A 74 1.09 14.70 9.70
N ARG A 75 1.32 15.61 10.66
CA ARG A 75 1.95 16.91 10.37
C ARG A 75 3.31 16.73 9.72
N ALA A 76 4.15 15.83 10.25
CA ALA A 76 5.48 15.60 9.72
C ALA A 76 5.47 15.05 8.29
N ILE A 77 4.67 14.02 8.00
CA ILE A 77 4.61 13.44 6.66
C ILE A 77 3.96 14.40 5.64
N ASN A 78 2.97 15.19 6.05
CA ASN A 78 2.32 16.16 5.15
C ASN A 78 3.24 17.35 4.86
N GLU A 79 4.02 17.81 5.84
CA GLU A 79 5.01 18.85 5.62
C GLU A 79 6.10 18.38 4.64
N VAL A 80 6.55 17.13 4.77
CA VAL A 80 7.49 16.56 3.79
C VAL A 80 6.87 16.38 2.42
N MET A 81 5.62 15.90 2.33
CA MET A 81 4.87 15.80 1.07
C MET A 81 4.73 17.16 0.37
N ARG A 82 4.59 18.25 1.13
CA ARG A 82 4.53 19.62 0.62
C ARG A 82 5.89 20.10 0.11
N LEU A 83 6.96 19.81 0.82
CA LEU A 83 8.32 20.23 0.48
C LEU A 83 8.93 19.42 -0.67
N GLU A 84 8.63 18.12 -0.72
CA GLU A 84 9.20 17.16 -1.68
C GLU A 84 8.09 16.27 -2.26
N PRO A 85 7.18 16.83 -3.08
CA PRO A 85 6.11 16.05 -3.66
C PRO A 85 6.68 14.97 -4.60
N PRO A 86 6.18 13.72 -4.54
CA PRO A 86 6.64 12.66 -5.42
C PRO A 86 6.31 13.00 -6.87
N ARG A 87 7.29 12.82 -7.77
CA ARG A 87 7.10 13.04 -9.21
C ARG A 87 6.10 12.06 -9.82
N TYR A 88 6.03 10.85 -9.29
CA TYR A 88 5.14 9.79 -9.75
C TYR A 88 4.71 8.89 -8.59
N LEU A 89 3.43 8.53 -8.58
CA LEU A 89 2.85 7.57 -7.63
C LEU A 89 2.29 6.38 -8.43
N SER A 90 2.89 5.20 -8.26
CA SER A 90 2.41 3.97 -8.91
C SER A 90 1.05 3.51 -8.38
N ILE A 91 0.81 3.77 -7.09
CA ILE A 91 -0.47 3.56 -6.41
C ILE A 91 -0.83 4.90 -5.79
N ASP A 92 -1.84 5.53 -6.37
CA ASP A 92 -2.19 6.93 -6.17
C ASP A 92 -3.21 7.16 -5.05
N ARG A 93 -3.51 6.11 -4.28
CA ARG A 93 -4.46 6.10 -3.16
C ARG A 93 -3.91 5.30 -1.99
N PHE A 94 -4.24 5.72 -0.77
CA PHE A 94 -4.04 4.93 0.45
C PHE A 94 -5.33 4.97 1.26
N ILE A 95 -5.95 3.80 1.49
CA ILE A 95 -7.17 3.70 2.31
C ILE A 95 -6.95 2.59 3.34
N GLY A 96 -6.38 2.97 4.47
CA GLY A 96 -6.28 2.10 5.63
C GLY A 96 -7.41 2.36 6.63
N ARG A 97 -7.27 1.79 7.82
CA ARG A 97 -8.23 1.96 8.92
C ARG A 97 -8.04 3.28 9.65
N TYR A 98 -6.82 3.83 9.65
CA TYR A 98 -6.49 5.03 10.43
C TYR A 98 -6.11 6.21 9.54
N TYR A 99 -5.58 5.93 8.35
CA TYR A 99 -5.02 6.92 7.44
C TYR A 99 -5.67 6.85 6.06
N PHE A 100 -5.96 8.03 5.52
CA PHE A 100 -6.46 8.23 4.17
C PHE A 100 -5.57 9.17 3.38
N PHE A 101 -5.34 8.85 2.11
CA PHE A 101 -4.71 9.73 1.13
C PHE A 101 -5.26 9.49 -0.27
N ASP A 102 -5.45 10.57 -1.02
CA ASP A 102 -5.73 10.55 -2.44
C ASP A 102 -4.81 11.53 -3.18
N SER A 103 -4.29 11.12 -4.33
CA SER A 103 -3.37 11.90 -5.16
C SER A 103 -3.95 13.22 -5.68
N LYS A 104 -5.28 13.37 -5.70
CA LYS A 104 -5.96 14.64 -6.04
C LYS A 104 -5.68 15.73 -5.01
N ASP A 105 -5.71 15.37 -3.73
CA ASP A 105 -5.58 16.32 -2.63
C ASP A 105 -4.15 16.35 -2.06
N ARG A 106 -3.34 15.32 -2.33
CA ARG A 106 -1.94 15.16 -1.91
C ARG A 106 -1.69 15.40 -0.42
N CYS A 107 -2.66 15.04 0.40
CA CYS A 107 -2.63 15.27 1.85
C CYS A 107 -3.16 14.04 2.60
N PHE A 108 -2.37 13.55 3.55
CA PHE A 108 -2.76 12.47 4.45
C PHE A 108 -3.67 12.99 5.56
N ARG A 109 -4.69 12.21 5.92
CA ARG A 109 -5.67 12.54 6.97
C ARG A 109 -5.81 11.37 7.94
N LEU A 110 -6.14 11.68 9.20
CA LEU A 110 -6.56 10.71 10.21
C LEU A 110 -8.04 10.37 10.01
N GLU A 111 -8.31 9.48 9.07
CA GLU A 111 -9.68 9.19 8.65
C GLU A 111 -9.83 7.76 8.14
N ASP A 112 -10.87 7.06 8.62
CA ASP A 112 -11.28 5.77 8.06
C ASP A 112 -12.20 6.00 6.86
N ARG A 113 -11.73 5.65 5.67
CA ARG A 113 -12.49 5.73 4.41
C ARG A 113 -12.73 4.36 3.78
N ARG A 114 -12.62 3.27 4.56
CA ARG A 114 -12.73 1.89 4.04
C ARG A 114 -14.09 1.59 3.42
N ASP A 115 -15.14 2.32 3.76
CA ASP A 115 -16.45 2.17 3.12
C ASP A 115 -16.41 2.47 1.62
N ILE A 116 -15.55 3.39 1.18
CA ILE A 116 -15.31 3.64 -0.25
C ILE A 116 -14.76 2.36 -0.92
N VAL A 117 -13.80 1.69 -0.28
CA VAL A 117 -13.25 0.43 -0.78
C VAL A 117 -14.33 -0.65 -0.83
N ARG A 118 -15.18 -0.73 0.20
CA ARG A 118 -16.28 -1.70 0.22
C ARG A 118 -17.25 -1.49 -0.93
N GLU A 119 -17.64 -0.25 -1.17
CA GLU A 119 -18.53 0.13 -2.27
C GLU A 119 -17.89 -0.13 -3.64
N ASP A 120 -16.64 0.32 -3.84
CA ASP A 120 -15.86 0.10 -5.06
C ASP A 120 -15.81 -1.39 -5.40
N VAL A 121 -15.46 -2.25 -4.43
CA VAL A 121 -15.40 -3.71 -4.63
C VAL A 121 -16.77 -4.28 -4.97
N ARG A 122 -17.83 -3.93 -4.24
CA ARG A 122 -19.18 -4.44 -4.52
C ARG A 122 -19.65 -4.07 -5.92
N ASN A 123 -19.42 -2.83 -6.34
CA ASN A 123 -19.83 -2.35 -7.66
C ASN A 123 -19.01 -3.03 -8.77
N ALA A 124 -17.69 -3.18 -8.59
CA ALA A 124 -16.86 -3.91 -9.53
C ALA A 124 -17.28 -5.39 -9.65
N LEU A 125 -17.66 -6.04 -8.55
CA LEU A 125 -18.10 -7.44 -8.56
C LEU A 125 -19.49 -7.63 -9.21
N LYS A 126 -20.40 -6.66 -9.11
CA LYS A 126 -21.67 -6.67 -9.87
C LYS A 126 -21.41 -6.73 -11.38
N GLU A 127 -20.39 -6.02 -11.85
CA GLU A 127 -20.06 -5.95 -13.29
C GLU A 127 -19.21 -7.12 -13.78
N THR A 128 -18.30 -7.63 -12.93
CA THR A 128 -17.31 -8.65 -13.31
C THR A 128 -17.65 -10.06 -12.86
N GLY A 129 -18.63 -10.20 -11.95
CA GLY A 129 -19.12 -11.46 -11.40
C GLY A 129 -18.01 -12.35 -10.83
N LYS A 130 -18.17 -13.66 -11.02
CA LYS A 130 -17.24 -14.68 -10.51
C LYS A 130 -15.80 -14.50 -10.99
N ALA A 131 -15.59 -13.96 -12.19
CA ALA A 131 -14.24 -13.78 -12.74
C ALA A 131 -13.46 -12.69 -12.00
N GLY A 132 -14.11 -11.55 -11.67
CA GLY A 132 -13.48 -10.51 -10.85
C GLY A 132 -13.26 -10.97 -9.41
N TYR A 133 -14.24 -11.69 -8.85
CA TYR A 133 -14.11 -12.30 -7.52
C TYR A 133 -12.87 -13.20 -7.41
N LEU A 134 -12.72 -14.17 -8.33
CA LEU A 134 -11.60 -15.11 -8.32
C LEU A 134 -10.26 -14.39 -8.53
N PHE A 135 -10.23 -13.34 -9.35
CA PHE A 135 -9.03 -12.55 -9.57
C PHE A 135 -8.56 -11.82 -8.31
N LEU A 136 -9.47 -11.13 -7.61
CA LEU A 136 -9.15 -10.44 -6.36
C LEU A 136 -8.76 -11.44 -5.26
N LYS A 137 -9.52 -12.54 -5.11
CA LYS A 137 -9.23 -13.62 -4.16
C LYS A 137 -7.85 -14.22 -4.40
N ALA A 138 -7.50 -14.48 -5.66
CA ALA A 138 -6.18 -15.02 -6.02
C ALA A 138 -5.02 -14.10 -5.59
N ILE A 139 -5.13 -12.79 -5.80
CA ILE A 139 -4.09 -11.83 -5.37
C ILE A 139 -3.92 -11.84 -3.84
N ILE A 140 -5.04 -11.91 -3.11
CA ILE A 140 -5.05 -11.93 -1.64
C ILE A 140 -4.44 -13.22 -1.10
N GLU A 141 -4.79 -14.39 -1.66
CA GLU A 141 -4.21 -15.66 -1.23
C GLU A 141 -2.71 -15.73 -1.51
N LEU A 142 -2.26 -15.23 -2.68
CA LEU A 142 -0.82 -15.12 -2.99
C LEU A 142 -0.09 -14.17 -2.03
N TRP A 143 -0.74 -13.10 -1.57
CA TRP A 143 -0.19 -12.21 -0.55
C TRP A 143 -0.01 -12.95 0.79
N LYS A 144 -1.05 -13.67 1.25
CA LYS A 144 -1.02 -14.45 2.49
C LYS A 144 0.04 -15.55 2.46
N GLU A 145 0.28 -16.14 1.30
CA GLU A 145 1.32 -17.14 1.05
C GLU A 145 2.74 -16.54 0.99
N GLY A 146 2.88 -15.21 1.05
CA GLY A 146 4.17 -14.53 0.92
C GLY A 146 4.78 -14.64 -0.49
N ARG A 147 3.95 -14.92 -1.50
CA ARG A 147 4.36 -15.14 -2.90
C ARG A 147 4.30 -13.88 -3.75
N TRP A 148 4.24 -12.72 -3.12
CA TRP A 148 4.47 -11.47 -3.83
C TRP A 148 5.95 -11.30 -4.12
N ASP A 149 6.25 -10.80 -5.32
CA ASP A 149 7.58 -10.41 -5.70
C ASP A 149 8.12 -9.38 -4.71
N LYS A 150 9.26 -9.70 -4.06
CA LYS A 150 9.84 -8.84 -3.03
C LYS A 150 10.38 -7.52 -3.57
N ALA A 151 10.78 -7.47 -4.84
CA ALA A 151 11.32 -6.28 -5.50
C ALA A 151 10.21 -5.33 -5.96
N TYR A 152 9.06 -5.86 -6.39
CA TYR A 152 7.99 -5.09 -7.03
C TYR A 152 6.66 -5.05 -6.27
N GLY A 153 6.53 -5.82 -5.18
CA GLY A 153 5.43 -5.75 -4.23
C GLY A 153 4.08 -6.22 -4.79
N GLY A 154 4.07 -7.28 -5.59
CA GLY A 154 2.84 -7.82 -6.17
C GLY A 154 2.98 -9.23 -6.74
N ALA A 155 1.87 -9.83 -7.14
CA ALA A 155 1.84 -11.14 -7.75
C ALA A 155 2.12 -11.07 -9.26
N THR A 156 2.75 -12.09 -9.83
CA THR A 156 2.88 -12.19 -11.29
C THR A 156 1.55 -12.61 -11.92
N TRP A 157 1.34 -12.27 -13.20
CA TRP A 157 0.15 -12.73 -13.91
C TRP A 157 0.04 -14.26 -13.94
N VAL A 158 1.16 -14.95 -14.15
CA VAL A 158 1.22 -16.41 -14.20
C VAL A 158 0.80 -17.04 -12.88
N ASP A 159 1.30 -16.51 -11.75
CA ASP A 159 0.91 -16.97 -10.42
C ASP A 159 -0.57 -16.74 -10.15
N ILE A 160 -1.11 -15.59 -10.56
CA ILE A 160 -2.55 -15.32 -10.42
C ILE A 160 -3.38 -16.32 -11.21
N LEU A 161 -3.04 -16.60 -12.46
CA LEU A 161 -3.76 -17.58 -13.27
C LEU A 161 -3.69 -18.99 -12.66
N ALA A 162 -2.53 -19.38 -12.12
CA ALA A 162 -2.37 -20.64 -11.40
C ALA A 162 -3.27 -20.70 -10.16
N LYS A 163 -3.25 -19.64 -9.34
CA LYS A 163 -4.09 -19.56 -8.14
C LYS A 163 -5.58 -19.56 -8.48
N ILE A 164 -6.01 -18.92 -9.58
CA ILE A 164 -7.40 -18.98 -10.04
C ILE A 164 -7.81 -20.43 -10.39
N ARG A 165 -6.93 -21.22 -11.03
CA ARG A 165 -7.21 -22.64 -11.30
C ARG A 165 -7.35 -23.44 -10.01
N GLU A 166 -6.44 -23.23 -9.05
CA GLU A 166 -6.50 -23.87 -7.73
C GLU A 166 -7.81 -23.55 -6.99
N LEU A 167 -8.31 -22.31 -7.13
CA LEU A 167 -9.60 -21.87 -6.59
C LEU A 167 -10.83 -22.39 -7.37
N GLY A 168 -10.65 -23.33 -8.32
CA GLY A 168 -11.73 -23.93 -9.11
C GLY A 168 -12.24 -23.05 -10.27
N GLY A 169 -11.48 -22.01 -10.65
CA GLY A 169 -11.80 -21.14 -11.76
C GLY A 169 -11.64 -21.83 -13.12
N LYS A 170 -12.75 -22.03 -13.83
CA LYS A 170 -12.76 -22.61 -15.19
C LYS A 170 -12.44 -21.61 -16.31
N LYS A 171 -12.61 -20.31 -16.04
CA LYS A 171 -12.36 -19.22 -16.98
C LYS A 171 -11.52 -18.14 -16.32
N TYR A 172 -10.53 -17.64 -17.05
CA TYR A 172 -9.71 -16.52 -16.60
C TYR A 172 -10.45 -15.19 -16.79
N PRO A 173 -10.10 -14.15 -16.01
CA PRO A 173 -10.63 -12.81 -16.24
C PRO A 173 -10.29 -12.31 -17.64
N SER A 174 -11.29 -11.79 -18.35
CA SER A 174 -11.12 -11.14 -19.64
C SER A 174 -10.41 -9.78 -19.46
N PRO A 175 -9.83 -9.20 -20.52
CA PRO A 175 -9.29 -7.84 -20.47
C PRO A 175 -10.29 -6.81 -19.93
N ARG A 176 -11.58 -6.95 -20.25
CA ARG A 176 -12.65 -6.09 -19.74
C ARG A 176 -12.75 -6.15 -18.22
N HIS A 177 -12.68 -7.34 -17.61
CA HIS A 177 -12.73 -7.46 -16.15
C HIS A 177 -11.57 -6.72 -15.48
N ILE A 178 -10.37 -6.82 -16.06
CA ILE A 178 -9.17 -6.15 -15.52
C ILE A 178 -9.31 -4.63 -15.62
N VAL A 179 -9.85 -4.12 -16.73
CA VAL A 179 -10.11 -2.68 -16.90
C VAL A 179 -11.10 -2.17 -15.87
N ILE A 180 -12.21 -2.90 -15.62
CA ILE A 180 -13.21 -2.53 -14.62
C ILE A 180 -12.59 -2.50 -13.21
N LEU A 181 -11.89 -3.56 -12.79
CA LEU A 181 -11.27 -3.61 -11.46
C LEU A 181 -10.24 -2.47 -11.26
N LYS A 182 -9.52 -2.10 -12.33
CA LYS A 182 -8.56 -1.00 -12.32
C LYS A 182 -9.27 0.36 -12.29
N SER A 183 -10.42 0.55 -12.95
CA SER A 183 -11.12 1.84 -12.95
C SER A 183 -11.69 2.20 -11.58
N TYR A 184 -12.11 1.21 -10.79
CA TYR A 184 -12.46 1.39 -9.37
C TYR A 184 -11.22 1.57 -8.47
N ARG A 185 -9.99 1.52 -9.02
CA ARG A 185 -8.68 1.57 -8.35
C ARG A 185 -8.58 0.65 -7.11
N ILE A 186 -9.20 -0.54 -7.18
CA ILE A 186 -9.10 -1.62 -6.19
C ILE A 186 -7.77 -2.35 -6.36
N TYR A 187 -7.34 -2.45 -7.61
CA TYR A 187 -6.19 -3.20 -8.07
C TYR A 187 -5.31 -2.31 -8.96
N TYR A 188 -3.99 -2.50 -8.87
CA TYR A 188 -2.98 -1.75 -9.60
C TYR A 188 -2.00 -2.68 -10.31
N LYS A 189 -1.65 -2.30 -11.54
CA LYS A 189 -0.50 -2.89 -12.24
C LYS A 189 0.75 -2.17 -11.76
N THR A 190 1.61 -2.89 -11.05
CA THR A 190 2.87 -2.42 -10.49
C THR A 190 4.05 -3.07 -11.23
N GLY A 191 5.26 -2.92 -10.69
CA GLY A 191 6.46 -3.48 -11.30
C GLY A 191 6.97 -2.69 -12.51
N SER A 192 7.95 -3.26 -13.19
CA SER A 192 8.56 -2.64 -14.36
C SER A 192 7.83 -3.03 -15.64
N ARG A 193 8.12 -2.33 -16.76
CA ARG A 193 7.61 -2.72 -18.07
C ARG A 193 7.99 -4.15 -18.46
N ARG A 194 9.19 -4.60 -18.06
CA ARG A 194 9.71 -5.95 -18.36
C ARG A 194 9.15 -7.00 -17.40
N TYR A 195 8.93 -6.62 -16.14
CA TYR A 195 8.46 -7.50 -15.07
C TYR A 195 7.23 -6.88 -14.39
N PRO A 196 6.06 -6.92 -15.04
CA PRO A 196 4.85 -6.36 -14.47
C PRO A 196 4.32 -7.24 -13.34
N THR A 197 3.89 -6.59 -12.27
CA THR A 197 3.23 -7.23 -11.13
C THR A 197 1.84 -6.67 -10.90
N HIS A 198 1.08 -7.37 -10.09
CA HIS A 198 -0.34 -7.16 -9.87
C HIS A 198 -0.63 -7.09 -8.37
N THR A 199 -1.13 -5.95 -7.90
CA THR A 199 -1.22 -5.64 -6.47
C THR A 199 -2.59 -5.09 -6.09
N ILE A 200 -3.16 -5.59 -5.00
CA ILE A 200 -4.16 -4.86 -4.20
C ILE A 200 -3.36 -4.15 -3.10
N PRO A 201 -3.51 -2.83 -2.88
CA PRO A 201 -2.74 -2.16 -1.84
C PRO A 201 -2.90 -2.85 -0.49
N GLU A 202 -1.78 -3.11 0.20
CA GLU A 202 -1.77 -3.98 1.39
C GLU A 202 -2.74 -3.51 2.47
N GLU A 203 -2.86 -2.19 2.67
CA GLU A 203 -3.78 -1.61 3.64
C GLU A 203 -5.26 -1.85 3.29
N MET A 204 -5.56 -2.09 2.01
CA MET A 204 -6.92 -2.37 1.51
C MET A 204 -7.26 -3.86 1.59
N ILE A 205 -6.27 -4.76 1.62
CA ILE A 205 -6.48 -6.23 1.58
C ILE A 205 -7.52 -6.71 2.61
N PRO A 206 -7.47 -6.32 3.90
CA PRO A 206 -8.47 -6.77 4.88
C PRO A 206 -9.89 -6.40 4.48
N THR A 207 -10.09 -5.16 4.02
CA THR A 207 -11.40 -4.65 3.60
C THR A 207 -11.90 -5.36 2.34
N VAL A 208 -11.02 -5.57 1.35
CA VAL A 208 -11.38 -6.31 0.13
C VAL A 208 -11.75 -7.75 0.49
N GLU A 209 -10.99 -8.39 1.37
CA GLU A 209 -11.25 -9.76 1.82
C GLU A 209 -12.60 -9.89 2.55
N GLU A 210 -12.93 -8.96 3.45
CA GLU A 210 -14.23 -8.87 4.12
C GLU A 210 -15.38 -8.89 3.09
N VAL A 211 -15.30 -8.02 2.08
CA VAL A 211 -16.32 -7.90 1.04
C VAL A 211 -16.41 -9.15 0.17
N LEU A 212 -15.27 -9.77 -0.15
CA LEU A 212 -15.26 -11.03 -0.89
C LEU A 212 -15.95 -12.15 -0.10
N LYS A 213 -15.74 -12.25 1.22
CA LYS A 213 -16.43 -13.23 2.06
C LYS A 213 -17.95 -13.02 2.06
N GLU A 214 -18.41 -11.77 2.19
CA GLU A 214 -19.83 -11.43 2.07
C GLU A 214 -20.42 -11.77 0.70
N TRP A 215 -19.61 -11.60 -0.35
CA TRP A 215 -20.02 -11.81 -1.73
C TRP A 215 -20.03 -13.29 -2.14
N GLU A 216 -19.20 -14.15 -1.52
CA GLU A 216 -19.13 -15.59 -1.80
C GLU A 216 -20.50 -16.27 -1.61
N GLY A 217 -21.31 -15.82 -0.65
CA GLY A 217 -22.68 -16.30 -0.46
C GLY A 217 -23.69 -15.87 -1.53
N LYS A 218 -23.27 -15.08 -2.53
CA LYS A 218 -24.11 -14.53 -3.62
C LYS A 218 -23.67 -15.00 -5.02
N ILE A 219 -22.61 -15.82 -5.11
CA ILE A 219 -22.07 -16.36 -6.38
C ILE A 219 -22.60 -17.76 -6.66
#